data_AF-A0A2D7X4P9-F1
#
_entry.id   AF-A0A2D7X4P9-F1
#
_cell.length_a   1.000
_cell.length_b   1.000
_cell.length_c   1.000
_cell.angle_alpha   90.00
_cell.angle_beta   90.00
_cell.angle_gamma   90.00
#
_symmetry.space_group_name_H-M   'P 1'
#
loop_
_entity.id
_entity.type
_entity.pdbx_description
1 polymer ?
#
loop_
_entity_poly.entity_id
_entity_poly.type
_entity_poly.pdbx_seq_one_letter_code
_entity_poly.pdbx_strand_id
1 'polypeptide(L)' 'MVFRIMDIIHCKSETIIKNKKTGKVYKNEDEAQKDIQDATTDTNESDIQRDVNIIVPELSLDGETD' A
#
# COMPACT_ATOMS: atom_id res chain seq x y z
N MET A 1 20.82 -34.01 3.64
CA MET A 1 20.56 -32.66 3.08
C MET A 1 19.21 -32.22 3.62
N VAL A 2 19.20 -31.40 4.67
CA VAL A 2 17.97 -30.92 5.30
C VAL A 2 17.52 -29.70 4.50
N PHE A 3 16.48 -29.84 3.69
CA PHE A 3 15.81 -28.68 3.10
C PHE A 3 15.07 -27.97 4.24
N ARG A 4 15.65 -26.88 4.76
CA ARG A 4 14.90 -25.94 5.59
C ARG A 4 13.70 -25.49 4.76
N ILE A 5 12.50 -25.80 5.25
CA ILE A 5 11.25 -25.27 4.71
C ILE A 5 11.35 -23.75 4.94
N MET A 6 11.56 -22.98 3.88
CA MET A 6 11.41 -21.54 3.93
C MET A 6 9.95 -21.27 4.26
N ASP A 7 9.69 -20.75 5.45
CA ASP A 7 8.36 -20.31 5.84
C ASP A 7 7.91 -19.23 4.85
N ILE A 8 6.86 -19.53 4.07
CA ILE A 8 6.30 -18.59 3.10
C ILE A 8 5.42 -17.64 3.89
N ILE A 9 5.96 -16.46 4.18
CA ILE A 9 5.26 -15.43 4.93
C ILE A 9 4.26 -14.75 4.00
N HIS A 10 2.97 -15.08 4.17
CA HIS A 10 1.89 -14.43 3.44
C HIS A 10 1.59 -13.06 4.06
N CYS A 11 2.21 -12.01 3.52
CA CYS A 11 1.89 -10.63 3.88
C CYS A 11 0.59 -10.18 3.19
N LYS A 12 -0.23 -9.40 3.91
CA LYS A 12 -1.32 -8.64 3.29
C LYS A 12 -0.79 -7.27 2.91
N SER A 13 -1.13 -6.81 1.70
CA SER A 13 -0.82 -5.46 1.25
C SER A 13 -2.10 -4.73 0.91
N GLU A 14 -2.27 -3.53 1.45
CA GLU A 14 -3.37 -2.63 1.14
C GLU A 14 -2.82 -1.38 0.47
N THR A 15 -3.36 -1.03 -0.70
CA THR A 15 -2.97 0.18 -1.43
C THR A 15 -4.04 1.24 -1.21
N ILE A 16 -3.63 2.40 -0.69
CA ILE A 16 -4.51 3.54 -0.40
C ILE A 16 -4.05 4.69 -1.28
N ILE A 17 -4.94 5.16 -2.16
CA ILE A 17 -4.68 6.31 -3.00
C ILE A 17 -5.55 7.44 -2.46
N LYS A 18 -4.96 8.58 -2.10
CA LYS A 18 -5.70 9.71 -1.53
C LYS A 18 -5.18 11.05 -2.02
N ASN A 19 -6.05 12.04 -2.04
CA ASN A 19 -5.72 13.43 -2.29
C ASN A 19 -5.33 14.11 -0.98
N LYS A 20 -4.13 14.70 -0.91
CA LYS A 20 -3.68 15.43 0.29
C LYS A 20 -4.46 16.73 0.53
N LYS A 21 -4.97 17.34 -0.53
CA LYS A 21 -5.58 18.67 -0.52
C LYS A 21 -7.06 18.60 -0.17
N THR A 22 -7.78 17.69 -0.81
CA THR A 22 -9.23 17.50 -0.60
C THR A 22 -9.54 16.44 0.45
N GLY A 23 -8.57 15.59 0.80
CA GLY A 23 -8.77 14.45 1.71
C GLY A 23 -9.53 13.28 1.08
N LYS A 24 -9.83 13.34 -0.23
CA LYS A 24 -10.59 12.31 -0.95
C LYS A 24 -9.76 11.04 -1.10
N VAL A 25 -10.31 9.89 -0.73
CA VAL A 25 -9.69 8.57 -0.92
C VAL A 25 -10.26 7.95 -2.19
N TYR A 26 -9.38 7.57 -3.11
CA TYR A 26 -9.71 6.96 -4.38
C TYR A 26 -9.56 5.44 -4.29
N LYS A 27 -10.45 4.71 -4.96
CA LYS A 27 -10.39 3.23 -5.02
C LYS A 27 -9.28 2.72 -5.94
N ASN A 28 -8.87 3.51 -6.93
CA ASN A 28 -7.96 3.12 -7.99
C ASN A 28 -7.33 4.35 -8.67
N GLU A 29 -6.25 4.15 -9.41
CA GLU A 29 -5.54 5.26 -10.08
C GLU A 29 -6.39 5.95 -11.16
N ASP A 30 -7.30 5.25 -11.85
CA ASP A 30 -8.20 5.88 -12.85
C ASP A 30 -9.11 6.95 -12.22
N GLU A 31 -9.63 6.72 -11.02
CA GLU A 31 -10.45 7.70 -10.29
C GLU A 31 -9.61 8.91 -9.88
N ALA A 32 -8.37 8.71 -9.45
CA ALA A 32 -7.46 9.78 -9.11
C ALA A 32 -7.09 10.61 -10.35
N GLN A 33 -6.79 9.96 -11.48
CA GLN A 33 -6.49 10.62 -12.74
C GLN A 33 -7.67 11.41 -13.29
N LYS A 34 -8.90 10.88 -13.19
CA LYS A 34 -10.10 11.63 -13.57
C LYS A 34 -10.28 12.87 -12.71
N ASP A 35 -10.03 12.78 -11.41
CA ASP A 35 -10.09 13.93 -10.52
C ASP A 35 -9.04 14.98 -10.90
N ILE A 36 -7.79 14.57 -11.19
CA ILE A 36 -6.74 15.49 -11.67
C ILE A 36 -7.11 16.18 -13.01
N GLN A 37 -7.73 15.43 -13.92
CA GLN A 37 -8.15 15.95 -15.22
C GLN A 37 -9.43 16.79 -15.13
N ASP A 38 -10.13 16.75 -14.01
CA ASP A 38 -11.34 17.51 -13.81
C ASP A 38 -10.98 18.97 -13.49
N ALA A 39 -11.21 19.84 -14.47
CA ALA A 39 -10.95 21.27 -14.35
C ALA A 39 -11.80 21.98 -13.28
N THR A 40 -12.79 21.31 -12.68
CA THR A 40 -13.56 21.84 -11.55
C THR A 40 -12.88 21.56 -10.21
N THR A 41 -11.89 20.67 -10.17
CA THR A 41 -11.15 20.35 -8.95
C THR A 41 -9.73 20.88 -9.05
N ASP A 42 -9.24 21.50 -7.98
CA ASP A 42 -7.86 22.01 -7.87
C ASP A 42 -6.88 20.87 -7.47
N THR A 43 -7.11 19.68 -8.02
CA THR A 43 -6.34 18.46 -7.77
C THR A 43 -5.23 18.36 -8.80
N ASN A 44 -3.96 18.37 -8.38
CA ASN A 44 -2.82 18.11 -9.27
C ASN A 44 -2.22 16.72 -9.01
N GLU A 45 -1.40 16.23 -9.94
CA GLU A 45 -0.68 14.97 -9.74
C GLU A 45 0.21 14.97 -8.48
N SER A 46 0.74 16.14 -8.11
CA SER A 46 1.56 16.31 -6.91
C SER A 46 0.74 16.20 -5.60
N ASP A 47 -0.57 16.42 -5.66
CA ASP A 47 -1.48 16.30 -4.52
C ASP A 47 -1.88 14.83 -4.25
N ILE A 48 -1.66 13.92 -5.20
CA ILE A 48 -1.99 12.50 -5.06
C ILE A 48 -0.92 11.78 -4.24
N GLN A 49 -1.35 11.19 -3.13
CA GLN A 49 -0.55 10.32 -2.29
C GLN A 49 -0.93 8.86 -2.55
N ARG A 50 0.08 8.04 -2.82
CA ARG A 50 -0.04 6.58 -2.94
C ARG A 50 0.64 5.96 -1.72
N ASP A 51 -0.15 5.48 -0.77
CA ASP A 51 0.32 4.73 0.38
C ASP A 51 0.17 3.23 0.11
N VAL A 52 1.18 2.46 0.47
CA VAL A 52 1.12 1.00 0.47
C VAL A 52 1.36 0.54 1.89
N ASN A 53 0.31 0.03 2.51
CA ASN A 53 0.39 -0.53 3.85
C ASN A 53 0.65 -2.04 3.75
N ILE A 54 1.79 -2.49 4.26
CA ILE A 54 2.18 -3.90 4.25
C ILE A 54 1.99 -4.42 5.67
N ILE A 55 0.99 -5.26 5.85
CA ILE A 55 0.72 -5.94 7.11
C ILE A 55 1.50 -7.24 7.09
N VAL A 56 2.64 -7.22 7.79
CA VAL A 56 3.47 -8.40 8.01
C VAL A 56 2.88 -9.19 9.18
N PRO A 57 2.57 -10.48 9.03
CA PRO A 57 2.14 -11.30 10.16
C PRO A 57 3.27 -11.43 11.19
N GLU A 58 2.93 -11.49 12.47
CA GLU A 58 3.90 -11.71 13.54
C GLU A 58 4.54 -13.09 13.39
N LEU A 59 5.85 -13.10 13.13
CA LEU A 59 6.64 -14.32 13.08
C LEU A 59 7.25 -14.57 14.44
N SER A 60 6.95 -15.73 15.01
CA SER A 60 7.71 -16.23 16.15
C SER A 60 9.08 -16.63 15.62
N LEU A 61 10.08 -15.76 15.81
CA LEU A 61 11.48 -16.11 15.62
C LEU A 61 11.89 -16.99 16.80
N ASP A 62 11.59 -18.29 16.74
CA ASP A 62 12.26 -19.28 17.58
C ASP A 62 13.71 -19.41 17.09
N GLY A 63 14.52 -18.42 17.46
CA GLY A 63 15.96 -18.53 17.35
C GLY A 63 16.44 -19.53 18.38
N GLU A 64 16.53 -20.81 18.02
CA GLU A 64 17.46 -21.73 18.67
C GLU A 64 18.86 -21.12 18.50
N THR A 65 19.31 -20.43 19.54
CA THR A 65 20.67 -19.94 19.65
C THR A 65 21.45 -21.13 20.20
N ASP A 66 22.08 -21.89 19.29
CA ASP A 66 23.13 -22.85 19.65
C ASP A 66 24.42 -22.11 20.01
#